data_AF-D9PK09-F1
#
_entry.id   AF-D9PK09-F1
#
_cell.length_a   1.000
_cell.length_b   1.000
_cell.length_c   1.000
_cell.angle_alpha   90.00
_cell.angle_beta   90.00
_cell.angle_gamma   90.00
#
_symmetry.space_group_name_H-M   'P 1'
#
loop_
_entity.id
_entity.type
_entity.pdbx_description
1 polymer ?
#
loop_
_entity_poly.entity_id
_entity_poly.type
_entity_poly.pdbx_seq_one_letter_code
_entity_poly.pdbx_strand_id
1 'polypeptide(L)'
;MHLDLFFPGEAVQEATAFRITRNADMAVREDLAGDLLSQMRRVLTQRRESACVRLEIQSGASPECMRFLKSRFGVVARDIYETQEPLALASFFTLGVASGDDTLRAKAWPPCASPLAPPNASMFTLLAARDLLLLHPFESFEPVQRLVQQAADDPDVLAIKQILYRTGPNSPIVAALARAAEHGKQVTVIVELKARFDEARNIGWAEALEQAGVQVIYGIKGLKTHAKLCLIIRREATGIRRYLHAGTGNYNETTARLYTDVSLMTSNPDMAADASLFFNTITGYSQPAKYRKLEAAPIGLRDRLLELIGAETARAAEGQPARIMAKINALADPRLIEALYAASKAGVRVDLNVRGVCCLRPGVTGLSETIRVVSIVDRFLEHSRVFYFHGGGERKVFISSADWMPRNLDKRIELLVPVESPDCRDRLIELLKTDMADTVKGRWLQPDGSYGRQKASGRKAVRSQEVLYRESSRRETEAARARTPVFEPHRPPSSGGRS
;
A
#
# COMPACT_ATOMS: atom_id res chain seq x y z
N MET A 1 16.79 -31.44 -25.47
CA MET A 1 16.24 -32.78 -25.79
C MET A 1 15.50 -32.83 -27.12
N HIS A 2 14.97 -31.71 -27.65
CA HIS A 2 14.26 -31.68 -28.93
C HIS A 2 14.77 -30.60 -29.90
N LEU A 3 16.06 -30.25 -29.83
CA LEU A 3 16.62 -29.15 -30.63
C LEU A 3 16.74 -29.53 -32.11
N ASP A 4 16.99 -30.80 -32.39
CA ASP A 4 17.01 -31.44 -33.71
C ASP A 4 15.71 -31.23 -34.52
N LEU A 5 14.56 -31.12 -33.84
CA LEU A 5 13.29 -30.81 -34.50
C LEU A 5 13.19 -29.35 -34.99
N PHE A 6 13.89 -28.42 -34.33
CA PHE A 6 13.89 -27.00 -34.71
C PHE A 6 14.97 -26.66 -35.75
N PHE A 7 15.98 -27.53 -35.90
CA PHE A 7 17.11 -27.34 -36.82
C PHE A 7 17.33 -28.58 -37.70
N PRO A 8 16.36 -28.95 -38.55
CA PRO A 8 16.45 -30.17 -39.36
C PRO A 8 17.59 -30.07 -40.38
N GLY A 9 18.45 -31.09 -40.42
CA GLY A 9 19.59 -31.16 -41.34
C GLY A 9 20.83 -30.40 -40.87
N GLU A 10 20.78 -29.70 -39.73
CA GLU A 10 21.89 -28.95 -39.16
C GLU A 10 22.46 -29.66 -37.92
N ALA A 11 23.78 -29.59 -37.72
CA ALA A 11 24.45 -30.13 -36.54
C ALA A 11 24.47 -29.09 -35.42
N VAL A 12 23.66 -29.30 -34.37
CA VAL A 12 23.64 -28.42 -33.18
C VAL A 12 24.92 -28.59 -32.37
N GLN A 13 25.81 -27.60 -32.39
CA GLN A 13 27.10 -27.66 -31.68
C GLN A 13 26.98 -27.33 -30.18
N GLU A 14 26.10 -26.40 -29.82
CA GLU A 14 25.95 -25.92 -28.44
C GLU A 14 24.53 -25.41 -28.20
N ALA A 15 24.04 -25.58 -26.98
CA ALA A 15 22.86 -24.89 -26.49
C ALA A 15 23.09 -24.40 -25.07
N THR A 16 22.84 -23.11 -24.83
CA THR A 16 22.97 -22.49 -23.50
C THR A 16 21.77 -21.61 -23.19
N ALA A 17 21.34 -21.61 -21.93
CA ALA A 17 20.31 -20.70 -21.46
C ALA A 17 20.93 -19.36 -21.08
N PHE A 18 20.28 -18.26 -21.46
CA PHE A 18 20.67 -16.92 -21.04
C PHE A 18 19.45 -16.05 -20.75
N ARG A 19 19.66 -14.98 -19.98
CA ARG A 19 18.65 -13.99 -19.62
C ARG A 19 19.27 -12.60 -19.68
N ILE A 20 18.54 -11.68 -20.30
CA ILE A 20 18.90 -10.27 -20.30
C ILE A 20 18.02 -9.47 -19.34
N THR A 21 18.62 -8.50 -18.68
CA THR A 21 17.91 -7.44 -17.95
C THR A 21 18.20 -6.12 -18.64
N ARG A 22 17.16 -5.33 -18.92
CA ARG A 22 17.28 -4.02 -19.57
C ARG A 22 16.86 -2.92 -18.62
N ASN A 23 17.43 -1.73 -18.80
CA ASN A 23 17.05 -0.58 -18.01
C ASN A 23 15.62 -0.14 -18.36
N ALA A 24 14.79 0.11 -17.34
CA ALA A 24 13.43 0.60 -17.49
C ALA A 24 13.29 2.13 -17.26
N ASP A 25 14.36 2.80 -16.82
CA ASP A 25 14.37 4.24 -16.54
C ASP A 25 14.54 5.03 -17.85
N MET A 26 13.42 5.24 -18.54
CA MET A 26 13.28 6.20 -19.63
C MET A 26 12.46 7.39 -19.12
N ALA A 27 13.03 8.59 -19.18
CA ALA A 27 12.36 9.81 -18.74
C ALA A 27 11.39 10.32 -19.82
N VAL A 28 10.14 10.62 -19.43
CA VAL A 28 9.16 11.31 -20.27
C VAL A 28 9.33 12.83 -20.07
N ARG A 29 9.31 13.63 -21.14
CA ARG A 29 9.35 15.11 -21.04
C ARG A 29 7.95 15.63 -20.72
N GLU A 30 7.77 16.18 -19.53
CA GLU A 30 6.46 16.58 -18.98
C GLU A 30 5.95 17.96 -19.46
N ASP A 31 6.48 18.45 -20.59
CA ASP A 31 6.31 19.86 -20.99
C ASP A 31 5.04 20.11 -21.81
N LEU A 32 4.36 19.04 -22.25
CA LEU A 32 3.12 19.10 -23.02
C LEU A 32 2.07 18.16 -22.39
N ALA A 33 1.19 18.71 -21.54
CA ALA A 33 0.17 17.95 -20.82
C ALA A 33 -0.78 17.16 -21.77
N GLY A 34 -1.07 17.72 -22.96
CA GLY A 34 -1.94 17.08 -23.95
C GLY A 34 -1.36 15.83 -24.63
N ASP A 35 -0.06 15.56 -24.49
CA ASP A 35 0.62 14.44 -25.15
C ASP A 35 1.15 13.39 -24.16
N LEU A 36 0.85 13.50 -22.85
CA LEU A 36 1.42 12.60 -21.83
C LEU A 36 1.08 11.13 -22.08
N LEU A 37 -0.20 10.81 -22.36
CA LEU A 37 -0.64 9.45 -22.69
C LEU A 37 0.10 8.88 -23.91
N SER A 38 0.15 9.66 -25.00
CA SER A 38 0.83 9.31 -26.25
C SER A 38 2.34 9.13 -26.06
N GLN A 39 2.98 9.97 -25.25
CA GLN A 39 4.39 9.82 -24.88
C GLN A 39 4.64 8.58 -24.03
N MET A 40 3.74 8.27 -23.09
CA MET A 40 3.85 7.04 -22.29
C MET A 40 3.74 5.78 -23.15
N ARG A 41 2.89 5.78 -24.18
CA ARG A 41 2.82 4.69 -25.18
C ARG A 41 4.15 4.53 -25.93
N ARG A 42 4.76 5.64 -26.38
CA ARG A 42 6.06 5.62 -27.06
C ARG A 42 7.15 5.06 -26.14
N VAL A 43 7.18 5.47 -24.87
CA VAL A 43 8.15 4.95 -23.89
C VAL A 43 7.97 3.44 -23.66
N LEU A 44 6.74 2.93 -23.61
CA LEU A 44 6.50 1.49 -23.49
C LEU A 44 7.07 0.70 -24.67
N THR A 45 6.98 1.24 -25.89
CA THR A 45 7.60 0.63 -27.08
C THR A 45 9.12 0.71 -27.01
N GLN A 46 9.68 1.89 -26.71
CA GLN A 46 11.14 2.10 -26.63
C GLN A 46 11.81 1.30 -25.51
N ARG A 47 11.11 1.01 -24.40
CA ARG A 47 11.62 0.13 -23.34
C ARG A 47 11.95 -1.28 -23.82
N ARG A 48 11.30 -1.77 -24.88
CA ARG A 48 11.65 -3.08 -25.48
C ARG A 48 13.02 -3.04 -26.15
N GLU A 49 13.49 -1.85 -26.53
CA GLU A 49 14.72 -1.61 -27.26
C GLU A 49 15.85 -1.05 -26.38
N SER A 50 15.59 -0.78 -25.08
CA SER A 50 16.55 -0.13 -24.18
C SER A 50 17.80 -0.97 -23.93
N ALA A 51 18.93 -0.32 -23.61
CA ALA A 51 20.20 -1.01 -23.43
C ALA A 51 20.13 -2.15 -22.40
N CYS A 52 20.81 -3.26 -22.73
CA CYS A 52 21.01 -4.36 -21.81
C CYS A 52 21.98 -3.93 -20.70
N VAL A 53 21.58 -4.12 -19.44
CA VAL A 53 22.37 -3.77 -18.26
C VAL A 53 22.85 -4.99 -17.48
N ARG A 54 22.36 -6.18 -17.83
CA ARG A 54 22.82 -7.44 -17.24
C ARG A 54 22.56 -8.60 -18.19
N LEU A 55 23.57 -9.44 -18.39
CA LEU A 55 23.44 -10.74 -19.03
C LEU A 55 23.73 -11.82 -18.00
N GLU A 56 22.75 -12.66 -17.71
CA GLU A 56 22.94 -13.89 -16.94
C GLU A 56 23.01 -15.05 -17.92
N ILE A 57 23.98 -15.95 -17.79
CA ILE A 57 24.16 -17.09 -18.70
C ILE A 57 24.57 -18.33 -17.92
N GLN A 58 24.09 -19.49 -18.37
CA GLN A 58 24.45 -20.74 -17.75
C GLN A 58 25.95 -21.03 -17.93
N SER A 59 26.59 -21.48 -16.85
CA SER A 59 28.00 -21.89 -16.86
C SER A 59 28.23 -22.99 -17.91
N GLY A 60 29.38 -22.92 -18.57
CA GLY A 60 29.75 -23.87 -19.63
C GLY A 60 29.42 -23.38 -21.05
N ALA A 61 28.92 -22.15 -21.20
CA ALA A 61 28.80 -21.52 -22.51
C ALA A 61 30.18 -21.34 -23.17
N SER A 62 30.30 -21.63 -24.47
CA SER A 62 31.57 -21.51 -25.18
C SER A 62 32.01 -20.03 -25.29
N PRO A 63 33.33 -19.78 -25.44
CA PRO A 63 33.82 -18.44 -25.71
C PRO A 63 33.22 -17.79 -26.96
N GLU A 64 32.81 -18.59 -27.95
CA GLU A 64 32.16 -18.11 -29.16
C GLU A 64 30.73 -17.64 -28.89
N CYS A 65 29.93 -18.46 -28.20
CA CYS A 65 28.59 -18.08 -27.77
C CYS A 65 28.62 -16.81 -26.91
N MET A 66 29.57 -16.75 -25.96
CA MET A 66 29.76 -15.57 -25.11
C MET A 66 30.11 -14.32 -25.93
N ARG A 67 31.03 -14.42 -26.90
CA ARG A 67 31.37 -13.30 -27.80
C ARG A 67 30.17 -12.85 -28.63
N PHE A 68 29.39 -13.79 -29.15
CA PHE A 68 28.18 -13.51 -29.91
C PHE A 68 27.16 -12.73 -29.07
N LEU A 69 26.81 -13.24 -27.88
CA LEU A 69 25.84 -12.60 -26.99
C LEU A 69 26.33 -11.23 -26.51
N LYS A 70 27.61 -11.12 -26.16
CA LYS A 70 28.25 -9.86 -25.77
C LYS A 70 28.15 -8.81 -26.86
N SER A 71 28.50 -9.17 -28.10
CA SER A 71 28.41 -8.29 -29.26
C SER A 71 26.97 -7.91 -29.56
N ARG A 72 26.05 -8.89 -29.57
CA ARG A 72 24.65 -8.67 -29.93
C ARG A 72 23.91 -7.76 -28.95
N PHE A 73 24.18 -7.89 -27.66
CA PHE A 73 23.50 -7.10 -26.63
C PHE A 73 24.30 -5.89 -26.13
N GLY A 74 25.52 -5.69 -26.63
CA GLY A 74 26.36 -4.55 -26.26
C GLY A 74 26.71 -4.51 -24.77
N VAL A 75 26.79 -5.66 -24.11
CA VAL A 75 27.09 -5.75 -22.67
C VAL A 75 28.59 -5.78 -22.42
N VAL A 76 29.04 -5.15 -21.33
CA VAL A 76 30.44 -5.20 -20.90
C VAL A 76 30.66 -6.35 -19.94
N ALA A 77 31.90 -6.84 -19.83
CA ALA A 77 32.20 -8.06 -19.06
C ALA A 77 31.75 -8.00 -17.59
N ARG A 78 31.82 -6.83 -16.95
CA ARG A 78 31.36 -6.63 -15.56
C ARG A 78 29.85 -6.82 -15.34
N ASP A 79 29.07 -6.76 -16.41
CA ASP A 79 27.61 -6.90 -16.38
C ASP A 79 27.17 -8.32 -16.82
N ILE A 80 28.13 -9.23 -17.02
CA ILE A 80 27.90 -10.63 -17.36
C ILE A 80 28.08 -11.48 -16.10
N TYR A 81 27.08 -12.32 -15.84
CA TYR A 81 27.02 -13.20 -14.67
C TYR A 81 26.85 -14.63 -15.15
N GLU A 82 27.89 -15.44 -14.96
CA GLU A 82 27.85 -16.88 -15.19
C GLU A 82 27.34 -17.58 -13.92
N THR A 83 26.38 -18.48 -14.09
CA THR A 83 25.77 -19.21 -12.97
C THR A 83 25.51 -20.67 -13.35
N GLN A 84 25.67 -21.57 -12.39
CA GLN A 84 25.29 -22.98 -12.55
C GLN A 84 23.80 -23.21 -12.19
N GLU A 85 23.17 -22.23 -11.56
CA GLU A 85 21.77 -22.31 -11.12
C GLU A 85 20.79 -22.01 -12.27
N PRO A 86 19.53 -22.47 -12.16
CA PRO A 86 18.49 -22.10 -13.11
C PRO A 86 18.31 -20.59 -13.21
N LEU A 87 18.31 -20.09 -14.44
CA LEU A 87 17.96 -18.71 -14.71
C LEU A 87 16.47 -18.45 -14.38
N ALA A 88 16.15 -17.19 -14.11
CA ALA A 88 14.78 -16.74 -13.86
C ALA A 88 14.07 -17.48 -12.70
N LEU A 89 14.72 -17.55 -11.53
CA LEU A 89 14.13 -18.15 -10.32
C LEU A 89 12.74 -17.62 -9.93
N ALA A 90 12.36 -16.43 -10.39
CA ALA A 90 11.00 -15.91 -10.23
C ALA A 90 9.92 -16.83 -10.85
N SER A 91 10.26 -17.63 -11.85
CA SER A 91 9.34 -18.61 -12.44
C SER A 91 8.92 -19.68 -11.43
N PHE A 92 9.71 -19.94 -10.37
CA PHE A 92 9.35 -20.91 -9.33
C PHE A 92 8.13 -20.47 -8.49
N PHE A 93 7.72 -19.20 -8.55
CA PHE A 93 6.46 -18.77 -7.94
C PHE A 93 5.25 -19.52 -8.53
N THR A 94 5.32 -20.00 -9.78
CA THR A 94 4.23 -20.78 -10.38
C THR A 94 4.06 -22.15 -9.72
N LEU A 95 5.13 -22.76 -9.21
CA LEU A 95 5.07 -24.02 -8.45
C LEU A 95 4.26 -23.86 -7.17
N GLY A 96 4.34 -22.69 -6.53
CA GLY A 96 3.57 -22.40 -5.31
C GLY A 96 2.06 -22.36 -5.52
N VAL A 97 1.60 -22.15 -6.76
CA VAL A 97 0.16 -22.10 -7.12
C VAL A 97 -0.28 -23.28 -8.00
N ALA A 98 0.66 -24.11 -8.46
CA ALA A 98 0.37 -25.28 -9.27
C ALA A 98 -0.42 -26.32 -8.45
N SER A 99 -1.41 -26.95 -9.09
CA SER A 99 -2.19 -28.05 -8.49
C SER A 99 -1.28 -29.18 -8.05
N GLY A 100 -1.56 -29.78 -6.88
CA GLY A 100 -0.72 -30.82 -6.30
C GLY A 100 -1.16 -31.16 -4.88
N ASP A 101 -0.22 -31.67 -4.09
CA ASP A 101 -0.45 -32.04 -2.69
C ASP A 101 -0.62 -30.80 -1.79
N ASP A 102 -1.83 -30.60 -1.27
CA ASP A 102 -2.17 -29.50 -0.38
C ASP A 102 -1.43 -29.56 0.97
N THR A 103 -0.87 -30.72 1.37
CA THR A 103 -0.10 -30.85 2.62
C THR A 103 1.23 -30.09 2.58
N LEU A 104 1.77 -29.84 1.37
CA LEU A 104 2.98 -29.04 1.16
C LEU A 104 2.69 -27.53 1.21
N ARG A 105 1.42 -27.12 1.29
CA ARG A 105 1.00 -25.72 1.31
C ARG A 105 0.77 -25.26 2.74
N ALA A 106 1.10 -23.99 3.00
CA ALA A 106 0.72 -23.36 4.26
C ALA A 106 -0.82 -23.29 4.37
N LYS A 107 -1.37 -23.67 5.53
CA LYS A 107 -2.81 -23.60 5.81
C LYS A 107 -3.38 -22.23 5.44
N ALA A 108 -4.49 -22.19 4.71
CA ALA A 108 -5.13 -20.95 4.27
C ALA A 108 -5.61 -20.11 5.47
N TRP A 109 -5.43 -18.79 5.38
CA TRP A 109 -5.98 -17.79 6.30
C TRP A 109 -6.92 -16.88 5.48
N PRO A 110 -8.17 -17.30 5.22
CA PRO A 110 -9.13 -16.49 4.47
C PRO A 110 -9.46 -15.19 5.22
N PRO A 111 -9.60 -14.04 4.53
CA PRO A 111 -9.99 -12.80 5.19
C PRO A 111 -11.33 -12.92 5.93
N CYS A 112 -11.37 -12.49 7.18
CA CYS A 112 -12.57 -12.50 8.02
C CYS A 112 -13.51 -11.34 7.67
N ALA A 113 -14.82 -11.56 7.73
CA ALA A 113 -15.79 -10.48 7.65
C ALA A 113 -15.70 -9.58 8.90
N SER A 114 -15.78 -8.27 8.71
CA SER A 114 -15.80 -7.33 9.84
C SER A 114 -17.18 -7.38 10.51
N PRO A 115 -17.26 -7.68 11.83
CA PRO A 115 -18.52 -7.62 12.57
C PRO A 115 -19.25 -6.29 12.48
N LEU A 116 -18.46 -5.22 12.36
CA LEU A 116 -18.93 -3.84 12.30
C LEU A 116 -19.52 -3.50 10.93
N ALA A 117 -19.21 -4.27 9.89
CA ALA A 117 -19.74 -4.12 8.55
C ALA A 117 -20.40 -5.42 8.07
N PRO A 118 -21.59 -5.78 8.60
CA PRO A 118 -22.33 -6.94 8.14
C PRO A 118 -22.51 -6.93 6.62
N PRO A 119 -22.62 -8.10 5.98
CA PRO A 119 -23.12 -8.19 4.60
C PRO A 119 -24.43 -7.41 4.45
N ASN A 120 -24.62 -6.73 3.33
CA ASN A 120 -25.83 -5.96 2.98
C ASN A 120 -26.13 -4.72 3.85
N ALA A 121 -25.32 -4.40 4.85
CA ALA A 121 -25.50 -3.17 5.62
C ALA A 121 -25.26 -1.93 4.74
N SER A 122 -26.08 -0.89 4.93
CA SER A 122 -25.83 0.43 4.36
C SER A 122 -24.53 1.01 4.92
N MET A 123 -23.55 1.21 4.05
CA MET A 123 -22.26 1.80 4.44
C MET A 123 -22.44 3.25 4.89
N PHE A 124 -23.38 4.00 4.31
CA PHE A 124 -23.65 5.37 4.71
C PHE A 124 -24.25 5.47 6.11
N THR A 125 -25.21 4.60 6.44
CA THR A 125 -25.79 4.52 7.79
C THR A 125 -24.75 4.10 8.82
N LEU A 126 -23.90 3.12 8.47
CA LEU A 126 -22.81 2.66 9.32
C LEU A 126 -21.82 3.79 9.61
N LEU A 127 -21.30 4.42 8.55
CA LEU A 127 -20.30 5.49 8.67
C LEU A 127 -20.88 6.79 9.24
N ALA A 128 -22.20 6.96 9.18
CA ALA A 128 -22.89 8.04 9.85
C ALA A 128 -22.86 7.89 11.37
N ALA A 129 -22.84 6.65 11.87
CA ALA A 129 -22.88 6.32 13.29
C ALA A 129 -21.48 6.13 13.91
N ARG A 130 -20.50 5.64 13.15
CA ARG A 130 -19.15 5.35 13.65
C ARG A 130 -18.11 5.26 12.55
N ASP A 131 -16.86 5.45 12.93
CA ASP A 131 -15.71 5.12 12.08
C ASP A 131 -15.54 3.60 11.95
N LEU A 132 -14.99 3.16 10.82
CA LEU A 132 -14.68 1.76 10.53
C LEU A 132 -13.21 1.62 10.14
N LEU A 133 -12.48 0.83 10.92
CA LEU A 133 -11.09 0.44 10.66
C LEU A 133 -11.03 -1.02 10.20
N LEU A 134 -10.30 -1.30 9.13
CA LEU A 134 -10.02 -2.65 8.64
C LEU A 134 -8.51 -2.91 8.56
N LEU A 135 -8.08 -4.08 9.02
CA LEU A 135 -6.72 -4.57 8.94
C LEU A 135 -6.63 -5.67 7.87
N HIS A 136 -6.20 -5.33 6.68
CA HIS A 136 -5.99 -6.30 5.60
C HIS A 136 -4.66 -7.03 5.80
N PRO A 137 -4.52 -8.29 5.34
CA PRO A 137 -5.54 -9.15 4.74
C PRO A 137 -6.38 -9.92 5.78
N PHE A 138 -6.22 -9.63 7.08
CA PHE A 138 -6.90 -10.35 8.16
C PHE A 138 -8.42 -10.12 8.12
N GLU A 139 -8.83 -8.90 7.79
CA GLU A 139 -10.20 -8.51 7.52
C GLU A 139 -10.40 -8.28 6.01
N SER A 140 -11.58 -8.65 5.54
CA SER A 140 -11.97 -8.55 4.12
C SER A 140 -11.91 -7.10 3.60
N PHE A 141 -11.50 -6.95 2.34
CA PHE A 141 -11.54 -5.68 1.60
C PHE A 141 -12.94 -5.34 1.07
N GLU A 142 -13.90 -6.28 1.16
CA GLU A 142 -15.26 -6.12 0.64
C GLU A 142 -15.96 -4.83 1.10
N PRO A 143 -15.89 -4.38 2.38
CA PRO A 143 -16.62 -3.18 2.79
C PRO A 143 -16.15 -1.90 2.09
N VAL A 144 -14.87 -1.83 1.70
CA VAL A 144 -14.33 -0.72 0.91
C VAL A 144 -14.89 -0.75 -0.50
N GLN A 145 -14.95 -1.93 -1.12
CA GLN A 145 -15.57 -2.09 -2.45
C GLN A 145 -17.06 -1.74 -2.40
N ARG A 146 -17.76 -2.26 -1.38
CA ARG A 146 -19.20 -2.04 -1.19
C ARG A 146 -19.53 -0.56 -0.99
N LEU A 147 -18.70 0.19 -0.27
CA LEU A 147 -18.89 1.64 -0.13
C LEU A 147 -18.91 2.34 -1.51
N VAL A 148 -17.97 2.01 -2.39
CA VAL A 148 -17.90 2.61 -3.73
C VAL A 148 -19.05 2.13 -4.62
N GLN A 149 -19.43 0.84 -4.52
CA GLN A 149 -20.56 0.29 -5.27
C GLN A 149 -21.89 0.92 -4.84
N GLN A 150 -22.17 0.97 -3.54
CA GLN A 150 -23.36 1.64 -3.01
C GLN A 150 -23.37 3.12 -3.41
N ALA A 151 -22.21 3.80 -3.42
CA ALA A 151 -22.13 5.18 -3.87
C ALA A 151 -22.44 5.37 -5.35
N ALA A 152 -22.13 4.39 -6.20
CA ALA A 152 -22.44 4.45 -7.63
C ALA A 152 -23.94 4.34 -7.89
N ASP A 153 -24.66 3.56 -7.08
CA ASP A 153 -26.06 3.22 -7.28
C ASP A 153 -27.02 4.13 -6.46
N ASP A 154 -26.55 4.79 -5.40
CA ASP A 154 -27.36 5.66 -4.55
C ASP A 154 -27.74 6.97 -5.28
N PRO A 155 -29.04 7.29 -5.45
CA PRO A 155 -29.48 8.52 -6.12
C PRO A 155 -29.15 9.81 -5.35
N ASP A 156 -28.92 9.73 -4.04
CA ASP A 156 -28.56 10.87 -3.20
C ASP A 156 -27.06 11.20 -3.27
N VAL A 157 -26.23 10.34 -3.87
CA VAL A 157 -24.81 10.64 -4.07
C VAL A 157 -24.64 11.62 -5.22
N LEU A 158 -24.02 12.75 -4.90
CA LEU A 158 -23.80 13.87 -5.81
C LEU A 158 -22.47 13.73 -6.56
N ALA A 159 -21.42 13.28 -5.86
CA ALA A 159 -20.08 13.21 -6.42
C ALA A 159 -19.20 12.13 -5.76
N ILE A 160 -18.27 11.59 -6.54
CA ILE A 160 -17.23 10.66 -6.07
C ILE A 160 -15.88 11.15 -6.57
N LYS A 161 -14.93 11.37 -5.65
CA LYS A 161 -13.54 11.70 -5.99
C LYS A 161 -12.61 10.60 -5.48
N GLN A 162 -11.80 10.01 -6.36
CA GLN A 162 -10.95 8.88 -5.97
C GLN A 162 -9.56 8.92 -6.63
N ILE A 163 -8.55 8.43 -5.91
CA ILE A 163 -7.19 8.24 -6.43
C ILE A 163 -6.97 6.78 -6.81
N LEU A 164 -6.57 6.54 -8.06
CA LEU A 164 -6.19 5.23 -8.59
C LEU A 164 -4.69 5.22 -8.96
N TYR A 165 -3.89 4.53 -8.15
CA TYR A 165 -2.45 4.33 -8.42
C TYR A 165 -2.19 3.02 -9.18
N ARG A 166 -2.81 1.92 -8.71
CA ARG A 166 -2.71 0.57 -9.26
C ARG A 166 -4.01 -0.18 -9.01
N THR A 167 -4.67 -0.65 -10.05
CA THR A 167 -5.87 -1.50 -9.97
C THR A 167 -5.59 -2.89 -10.57
N GLY A 168 -6.48 -3.86 -10.33
CA GLY A 168 -6.39 -5.19 -10.97
C GLY A 168 -7.11 -5.21 -12.33
N PRO A 169 -6.77 -6.12 -13.26
CA PRO A 169 -7.28 -6.15 -14.64
C PRO A 169 -8.80 -5.97 -14.78
N ASN A 170 -9.59 -6.56 -13.87
CA ASN A 170 -11.05 -6.41 -13.81
C ASN A 170 -11.47 -5.78 -12.47
N SER A 171 -11.10 -4.53 -12.23
CA SER A 171 -11.37 -3.87 -10.94
C SER A 171 -12.86 -3.54 -10.76
N PRO A 172 -13.55 -4.09 -9.74
CA PRO A 172 -14.94 -3.74 -9.44
C PRO A 172 -15.12 -2.25 -9.09
N ILE A 173 -14.07 -1.61 -8.59
CA ILE A 173 -14.04 -0.17 -8.25
C ILE A 173 -14.06 0.67 -9.52
N VAL A 174 -13.23 0.35 -10.53
CA VAL A 174 -13.24 1.05 -11.82
C VAL A 174 -14.61 0.94 -12.48
N ALA A 175 -15.20 -0.27 -12.48
CA ALA A 175 -16.54 -0.48 -13.01
C ALA A 175 -17.62 0.32 -12.24
N ALA A 176 -17.52 0.41 -10.90
CA ALA A 176 -18.44 1.21 -10.10
C ALA A 176 -18.32 2.71 -10.38
N LEU A 177 -17.11 3.23 -10.56
CA LEU A 177 -16.88 4.64 -10.89
C LEU A 177 -17.43 5.00 -12.27
N ALA A 178 -17.26 4.12 -13.27
CA ALA A 178 -17.85 4.29 -14.60
C ALA A 178 -19.38 4.34 -14.51
N ARG A 179 -20.01 3.36 -13.85
CA ARG A 179 -21.47 3.35 -13.63
C ARG A 179 -21.97 4.58 -12.88
N ALA A 180 -21.22 5.07 -11.90
CA ALA A 180 -21.59 6.29 -11.17
C ALA A 180 -21.71 7.51 -12.10
N ALA A 181 -20.77 7.65 -13.04
CA ALA A 181 -20.79 8.72 -14.04
C ALA A 181 -21.94 8.55 -15.03
N GLU A 182 -22.21 7.31 -15.48
CA GLU A 182 -23.37 6.98 -16.32
C GLU A 182 -24.70 7.30 -15.62
N HIS A 183 -24.77 7.16 -14.29
CA HIS A 183 -25.90 7.58 -13.46
C HIS A 183 -25.94 9.10 -13.19
N GLY A 184 -25.13 9.91 -13.88
CA GLY A 184 -25.16 11.37 -13.81
C GLY A 184 -24.46 11.98 -12.59
N LYS A 185 -23.69 11.18 -11.83
CA LYS A 185 -22.93 11.67 -10.67
C LYS A 185 -21.64 12.34 -11.15
N GLN A 186 -21.18 13.37 -10.43
CA GLN A 186 -19.88 13.97 -10.74
C GLN A 186 -18.74 13.05 -10.24
N VAL A 187 -18.08 12.36 -11.17
CA VAL A 187 -16.97 11.47 -10.82
C VAL A 187 -15.64 12.09 -11.26
N THR A 188 -14.70 12.22 -10.33
CA THR A 188 -13.33 12.68 -10.60
C THR A 188 -12.33 11.62 -10.16
N VAL A 189 -11.44 11.20 -11.06
CA VAL A 189 -10.44 10.17 -10.78
C VAL A 189 -9.04 10.70 -11.07
N ILE A 190 -8.14 10.60 -10.10
CA ILE A 190 -6.72 10.88 -10.30
C ILE A 190 -6.01 9.56 -10.61
N VAL A 191 -5.42 9.44 -11.80
CA VAL A 191 -4.68 8.25 -12.26
C VAL A 191 -3.19 8.55 -12.32
N GLU A 192 -2.37 7.73 -11.64
CA GLU A 192 -0.92 7.81 -11.77
C GLU A 192 -0.42 6.94 -12.93
N LEU A 193 -0.20 7.54 -14.09
CA LEU A 193 0.28 6.81 -15.28
C LEU A 193 1.72 6.32 -15.16
N LYS A 194 2.56 6.93 -14.30
CA LYS A 194 3.98 6.55 -14.12
C LYS A 194 4.18 5.43 -13.10
N ALA A 195 3.11 4.72 -12.73
CA ALA A 195 3.20 3.53 -11.89
C ALA A 195 4.01 2.46 -12.65
N ARG A 196 5.24 2.20 -12.19
CA ARG A 196 6.17 1.27 -12.85
C ARG A 196 5.54 -0.11 -13.03
N PHE A 197 5.56 -0.61 -14.25
CA PHE A 197 5.05 -1.91 -14.72
C PHE A 197 3.53 -2.03 -14.78
N ASP A 198 2.79 -0.95 -14.50
CA ASP A 198 1.33 -0.89 -14.57
C ASP A 198 0.84 0.09 -15.65
N GLU A 199 1.77 0.75 -16.36
CA GLU A 199 1.46 1.90 -17.21
C GLU A 199 0.43 1.57 -18.30
N ALA A 200 0.60 0.44 -19.01
CA ALA A 200 -0.32 0.02 -20.06
C ALA A 200 -1.75 -0.21 -19.54
N ARG A 201 -1.88 -0.73 -18.31
CA ARG A 201 -3.19 -0.96 -17.69
C ARG A 201 -3.84 0.32 -17.22
N ASN A 202 -3.06 1.20 -16.58
CA ASN A 202 -3.53 2.50 -16.14
C ASN A 202 -4.01 3.37 -17.32
N ILE A 203 -3.35 3.27 -18.49
CA ILE A 203 -3.81 3.90 -19.73
C ILE A 203 -5.18 3.36 -20.14
N GLY A 204 -5.35 2.03 -20.20
CA GLY A 204 -6.63 1.42 -20.59
C GLY A 204 -7.80 1.78 -19.66
N TRP A 205 -7.58 1.83 -18.34
CA TRP A 205 -8.63 2.27 -17.41
C TRP A 205 -8.96 3.74 -17.53
N ALA A 206 -7.95 4.60 -17.76
CA ALA A 206 -8.18 6.01 -17.96
C ALA A 206 -9.10 6.25 -19.17
N GLU A 207 -8.82 5.60 -20.30
CA GLU A 207 -9.66 5.69 -21.51
C GLU A 207 -11.09 5.18 -21.26
N ALA A 208 -11.24 4.04 -20.57
CA ALA A 208 -12.56 3.49 -20.24
C ALA A 208 -13.37 4.42 -19.31
N LEU A 209 -12.71 5.05 -18.34
CA LEU A 209 -13.34 6.01 -17.42
C LEU A 209 -13.74 7.30 -18.16
N GLU A 210 -12.86 7.84 -19.01
CA GLU A 210 -13.17 9.02 -19.84
C GLU A 210 -14.38 8.77 -20.75
N GLN A 211 -14.45 7.60 -21.39
CA GLN A 211 -15.60 7.21 -22.22
C GLN A 211 -16.92 7.14 -21.43
N ALA A 212 -16.87 6.76 -20.16
CA ALA A 212 -18.02 6.73 -19.26
C ALA A 212 -18.40 8.12 -18.69
N GLY A 213 -17.70 9.19 -19.06
CA GLY A 213 -17.96 10.56 -18.59
C GLY A 213 -17.28 10.93 -17.27
N VAL A 214 -16.31 10.12 -16.80
CA VAL A 214 -15.52 10.42 -15.62
C VAL A 214 -14.47 11.49 -15.94
N GLN A 215 -14.31 12.48 -15.06
CA GLN A 215 -13.23 13.44 -15.15
C GLN A 215 -11.91 12.80 -14.69
N VAL A 216 -11.09 12.34 -15.65
CA VAL A 216 -9.79 11.74 -15.38
C VAL A 216 -8.69 12.81 -15.34
N ILE A 217 -7.84 12.74 -14.32
CA ILE A 217 -6.71 13.66 -14.10
C ILE A 217 -5.42 12.86 -13.99
N TYR A 218 -4.45 13.20 -14.83
CA TYR A 218 -3.19 12.49 -14.97
C TYR A 218 -2.09 13.02 -14.03
N GLY A 219 -2.18 12.65 -12.75
CA GLY A 219 -1.19 13.03 -11.73
C GLY A 219 -0.96 14.55 -11.63
N ILE A 220 0.20 14.95 -11.07
CA ILE A 220 0.67 16.34 -11.05
C ILE A 220 2.07 16.40 -11.66
N LYS A 221 2.38 17.45 -12.42
CA LYS A 221 3.72 17.65 -13.00
C LYS A 221 4.79 17.62 -11.90
N GLY A 222 5.85 16.85 -12.12
CA GLY A 222 6.99 16.71 -11.21
C GLY A 222 6.75 15.85 -9.96
N LEU A 223 5.51 15.43 -9.68
CA LEU A 223 5.17 14.67 -8.47
C LEU A 223 4.50 13.34 -8.84
N LYS A 224 4.68 12.32 -7.99
CA LYS A 224 3.93 11.07 -8.11
C LYS A 224 2.81 10.98 -7.09
N THR A 225 1.59 10.72 -7.53
CA THR A 225 0.44 10.59 -6.63
C THR A 225 0.43 9.19 -6.02
N HIS A 226 0.62 9.08 -4.71
CA HIS A 226 0.68 7.79 -4.00
C HIS A 226 -0.25 7.73 -2.77
N ALA A 227 -0.97 8.81 -2.46
CA ALA A 227 -2.09 8.78 -1.52
C ALA A 227 -3.19 7.80 -1.97
N LYS A 228 -3.93 7.21 -1.02
CA LYS A 228 -5.10 6.38 -1.30
C LYS A 228 -6.30 6.95 -0.56
N LEU A 229 -7.09 7.69 -1.32
CA LEU A 229 -8.19 8.48 -0.82
C LEU A 229 -9.41 8.30 -1.72
N CYS A 230 -10.58 8.13 -1.13
CA CYS A 230 -11.87 8.17 -1.81
C CYS A 230 -12.81 9.05 -0.99
N LEU A 231 -13.43 10.02 -1.63
CA LEU A 231 -14.36 10.97 -1.04
C LEU A 231 -15.70 10.84 -1.77
N ILE A 232 -16.75 10.54 -1.03
CA ILE A 232 -18.13 10.47 -1.54
C ILE A 232 -18.91 11.62 -0.92
N ILE A 233 -19.58 12.40 -1.77
CA ILE A 233 -20.41 13.54 -1.37
C ILE A 233 -21.86 13.14 -1.59
N ARG A 234 -22.66 13.12 -0.52
CA ARG A 234 -24.03 12.61 -0.51
C ARG A 234 -24.98 13.63 0.10
N ARG A 235 -26.17 13.76 -0.48
CA ARG A 235 -27.29 14.51 0.09
C ARG A 235 -27.92 13.69 1.21
N GLU A 236 -28.07 14.28 2.38
CA GLU A 236 -28.80 13.71 3.52
C GLU A 236 -29.91 14.67 3.95
N ALA A 237 -30.81 14.19 4.81
CA ALA A 237 -31.94 14.98 5.31
C ALA A 237 -31.51 16.31 5.96
N THR A 238 -30.33 16.36 6.58
CA THR A 238 -29.78 17.55 7.25
C THR A 238 -28.84 18.39 6.38
N GLY A 239 -28.63 18.02 5.11
CA GLY A 239 -27.75 18.73 4.18
C GLY A 239 -26.74 17.81 3.51
N ILE A 240 -25.59 18.37 3.11
CA ILE A 240 -24.56 17.59 2.41
C ILE A 240 -23.64 16.92 3.44
N ARG A 241 -23.54 15.59 3.37
CA ARG A 241 -22.56 14.82 4.13
C ARG A 241 -21.48 14.27 3.21
N ARG A 242 -20.29 14.11 3.78
CA ARG A 242 -19.12 13.58 3.08
C ARG A 242 -18.62 12.34 3.81
N TYR A 243 -18.31 11.31 3.03
CA TYR A 243 -17.77 10.05 3.49
C TYR A 243 -16.39 9.87 2.90
N LEU A 244 -15.44 9.49 3.75
CA LEU A 244 -14.04 9.39 3.42
C LEU A 244 -13.56 7.97 3.65
N HIS A 245 -12.86 7.42 2.66
CA HIS A 245 -11.96 6.28 2.84
C HIS A 245 -10.52 6.75 2.66
N ALA A 246 -9.66 6.43 3.62
CA ALA A 246 -8.21 6.62 3.55
C ALA A 246 -7.50 5.29 3.81
N GLY A 247 -6.55 4.93 2.95
CA GLY A 247 -5.82 3.66 3.02
C GLY A 247 -4.31 3.83 3.02
N THR A 248 -3.62 2.86 3.60
CA THR A 248 -2.15 2.73 3.47
C THR A 248 -1.74 1.95 2.21
N GLY A 249 -2.66 1.12 1.68
CA GLY A 249 -2.53 0.28 0.48
C GLY A 249 -3.39 0.74 -0.69
N ASN A 250 -3.14 0.15 -1.88
CA ASN A 250 -3.87 0.45 -3.12
C ASN A 250 -5.26 -0.20 -3.16
N TYR A 251 -6.14 0.34 -4.01
CA TYR A 251 -7.46 -0.24 -4.33
C TYR A 251 -7.35 -1.47 -5.26
N ASN A 252 -6.63 -2.50 -4.82
CA ASN A 252 -6.42 -3.73 -5.57
C ASN A 252 -6.65 -4.95 -4.66
N GLU A 253 -7.70 -5.71 -4.97
CA GLU A 253 -8.13 -6.87 -4.18
C GLU A 253 -7.05 -7.97 -4.11
N THR A 254 -6.34 -8.21 -5.21
CA THR A 254 -5.27 -9.22 -5.23
C THR A 254 -4.15 -8.85 -4.26
N THR A 255 -3.72 -7.59 -4.25
CA THR A 255 -2.71 -7.14 -3.29
C THR A 255 -3.26 -7.07 -1.87
N ALA A 256 -4.54 -6.73 -1.69
CA ALA A 256 -5.18 -6.71 -0.37
C ALA A 256 -5.23 -8.09 0.31
N ARG A 257 -4.99 -9.19 -0.42
CA ARG A 257 -4.85 -10.56 0.12
C ARG A 257 -3.40 -10.96 0.42
N LEU A 258 -2.43 -10.18 -0.05
CA LEU A 258 -1.00 -10.46 0.05
C LEU A 258 -0.25 -9.45 0.92
N TYR A 259 -0.78 -8.24 1.11
CA TYR A 259 -0.15 -7.09 1.74
C TYR A 259 -0.89 -6.78 3.03
N THR A 260 -0.17 -6.45 4.11
CA THR A 260 -0.80 -5.92 5.31
C THR A 260 -1.10 -4.45 5.11
N ASP A 261 -2.37 -4.05 5.16
CA ASP A 261 -2.78 -2.66 4.92
C ASP A 261 -3.86 -2.26 5.92
N VAL A 262 -4.02 -0.94 6.09
CA VAL A 262 -5.03 -0.36 6.97
C VAL A 262 -5.94 0.51 6.14
N SER A 263 -7.25 0.30 6.29
CA SER A 263 -8.30 1.14 5.71
C SER A 263 -9.08 1.81 6.84
N LEU A 264 -9.17 3.13 6.80
CA LEU A 264 -10.03 3.93 7.67
C LEU A 264 -11.17 4.50 6.83
N MET A 265 -12.41 4.24 7.26
CA MET A 265 -13.60 4.88 6.71
C MET A 265 -14.27 5.73 7.79
N THR A 266 -14.62 6.97 7.46
CA THR A 266 -15.17 7.95 8.40
C THR A 266 -16.13 8.92 7.72
N SER A 267 -16.99 9.56 8.51
CA SER A 267 -17.76 10.73 8.09
C SER A 267 -17.39 12.00 8.90
N ASN A 268 -16.19 12.02 9.52
CA ASN A 268 -15.68 13.17 10.26
C ASN A 268 -15.67 14.43 9.38
N PRO A 269 -16.37 15.50 9.77
CA PRO A 269 -16.58 16.66 8.91
C PRO A 269 -15.29 17.43 8.61
N ASP A 270 -14.34 17.48 9.54
CA ASP A 270 -13.07 18.20 9.34
C ASP A 270 -12.14 17.41 8.41
N MET A 271 -12.00 16.10 8.62
CA MET A 271 -11.20 15.27 7.71
C MET A 271 -11.79 15.25 6.29
N ALA A 272 -13.12 15.25 6.18
CA ALA A 272 -13.77 15.26 4.88
C ALA A 272 -13.72 16.63 4.18
N ALA A 273 -13.70 17.73 4.95
CA ALA A 273 -13.43 19.07 4.42
C ALA A 273 -11.99 19.17 3.89
N ASP A 274 -11.01 18.67 4.65
CA ASP A 274 -9.62 18.60 4.23
C ASP A 274 -9.43 17.73 2.99
N ALA A 275 -10.10 16.57 2.90
CA ALA A 275 -10.08 15.72 1.72
C ALA A 275 -10.65 16.45 0.50
N SER A 276 -11.73 17.23 0.67
CA SER A 276 -12.30 18.05 -0.42
C SER A 276 -11.29 19.10 -0.88
N LEU A 277 -10.63 19.78 0.06
CA LEU A 277 -9.60 20.77 -0.22
C LEU A 277 -8.38 20.16 -0.91
N PHE A 278 -7.95 18.98 -0.46
CA PHE A 278 -6.87 18.21 -1.06
C PHE A 278 -7.18 17.89 -2.53
N PHE A 279 -8.36 17.33 -2.83
CA PHE A 279 -8.75 17.10 -4.22
C PHE A 279 -8.77 18.41 -5.01
N ASN A 280 -9.40 19.47 -4.50
CA ASN A 280 -9.48 20.75 -5.21
C ASN A 280 -8.09 21.36 -5.50
N THR A 281 -7.14 21.20 -4.57
CA THR A 281 -5.75 21.68 -4.76
C THR A 281 -5.07 20.93 -5.89
N ILE A 282 -5.24 19.61 -5.94
CA ILE A 282 -4.64 18.76 -6.98
C ILE A 282 -5.30 18.98 -8.34
N THR A 283 -6.61 19.20 -8.38
CA THR A 283 -7.37 19.33 -9.62
C THR A 283 -7.43 20.75 -10.17
N GLY A 284 -7.23 21.78 -9.34
CA GLY A 284 -7.58 23.17 -9.65
C GLY A 284 -6.44 24.18 -9.77
N TYR A 285 -5.16 23.75 -9.72
CA TYR A 285 -3.99 24.65 -9.68
C TYR A 285 -4.08 25.74 -8.58
N SER A 286 -4.78 25.45 -7.48
CA SER A 286 -4.92 26.38 -6.34
C SER A 286 -3.69 26.33 -5.43
N GLN A 287 -3.43 27.42 -4.71
CA GLN A 287 -2.39 27.41 -3.67
C GLN A 287 -2.73 26.37 -2.58
N PRO A 288 -1.75 25.57 -2.12
CA PRO A 288 -1.94 24.65 -1.01
C PRO A 288 -2.42 25.41 0.23
N ALA A 289 -3.64 25.12 0.67
CA ALA A 289 -4.20 25.69 1.89
C ALA A 289 -3.92 24.77 3.08
N LYS A 290 -3.82 25.35 4.28
CA LYS A 290 -3.59 24.60 5.52
C LYS A 290 -4.79 23.71 5.82
N TYR A 291 -4.54 22.43 6.02
CA TYR A 291 -5.54 21.46 6.46
C TYR A 291 -5.85 21.61 7.95
N ARG A 292 -7.02 21.15 8.38
CA ARG A 292 -7.47 21.16 9.77
C ARG A 292 -6.93 19.97 10.56
N LYS A 293 -6.87 18.80 9.93
CA LYS A 293 -6.61 17.48 10.51
C LYS A 293 -5.63 16.66 9.67
N LEU A 294 -5.83 16.61 8.35
CA LEU A 294 -4.96 15.86 7.46
C LEU A 294 -3.62 16.58 7.29
N GLU A 295 -2.58 15.87 6.88
CA GLU A 295 -1.35 16.48 6.38
C GLU A 295 -0.94 15.79 5.08
N ALA A 296 -0.32 16.54 4.17
CA ALA A 296 0.07 16.01 2.87
C ALA A 296 1.56 16.19 2.59
N ALA A 297 2.15 15.27 1.83
CA ALA A 297 3.42 15.52 1.17
C ALA A 297 3.16 16.17 -0.21
N PRO A 298 4.06 17.02 -0.73
CA PRO A 298 5.36 17.37 -0.15
C PRO A 298 5.33 18.54 0.86
N ILE A 299 4.15 19.11 1.14
CA ILE A 299 4.01 20.32 1.96
C ILE A 299 3.26 20.02 3.26
N GLY A 300 3.96 20.07 4.39
CA GLY A 300 3.37 19.93 5.73
C GLY A 300 3.68 18.59 6.40
N LEU A 301 3.61 17.46 5.68
CA LEU A 301 3.74 16.13 6.29
C LEU A 301 5.07 15.90 7.03
N ARG A 302 6.22 16.27 6.44
CA ARG A 302 7.51 16.14 7.14
C ARG A 302 7.55 17.01 8.38
N ASP A 303 7.15 18.27 8.26
CA ASP A 303 7.22 19.22 9.37
C ASP A 303 6.28 18.80 10.51
N ARG A 304 5.11 18.25 10.19
CA ARG A 304 4.22 17.64 11.18
C ARG A 304 4.87 16.48 11.92
N LEU A 305 5.54 15.56 11.21
CA LEU A 305 6.24 14.44 11.84
C LEU A 305 7.35 14.93 12.76
N LEU A 306 8.11 15.94 12.35
CA LEU A 306 9.15 16.57 13.17
C LEU A 306 8.55 17.24 14.41
N GLU A 307 7.43 17.94 14.29
CA GLU A 307 6.70 18.54 15.41
C GLU A 307 6.25 17.47 16.42
N LEU A 308 5.67 16.36 15.94
CA LEU A 308 5.21 15.27 16.79
C LEU A 308 6.37 14.60 17.54
N ILE A 309 7.50 14.36 16.87
CA ILE A 309 8.72 13.82 17.51
C ILE A 309 9.30 14.82 18.51
N GLY A 310 9.35 16.10 18.14
CA GLY A 310 9.84 17.18 19.00
C GLY A 310 9.00 17.36 20.26
N ALA A 311 7.67 17.22 20.16
CA ALA A 311 6.78 17.27 21.31
C ALA A 311 7.02 16.14 22.31
N GLU A 312 7.25 14.90 21.85
CA GLU A 312 7.66 13.79 22.73
C GLU A 312 9.03 14.04 23.36
N THR A 313 9.96 14.61 22.59
CA THR A 313 11.31 14.95 23.05
C THR A 313 11.28 15.97 24.18
N ALA A 314 10.50 17.05 24.02
CA ALA A 314 10.34 18.09 25.05
C ALA A 314 9.73 17.51 26.33
N ARG A 315 8.70 16.67 26.21
CA ARG A 315 8.07 16.00 27.36
C ARG A 315 9.05 15.11 28.11
N ALA A 316 9.85 14.32 27.40
CA ALA A 316 10.85 13.46 28.03
C ALA A 316 11.93 14.26 28.77
N ALA A 317 12.36 15.39 28.20
CA ALA A 317 13.31 16.29 28.84
C ALA A 317 12.77 16.91 30.14
N GLU A 318 11.45 17.07 30.25
CA GLU A 318 10.74 17.48 31.47
C GLU A 318 10.44 16.32 32.44
N GLY A 319 10.92 15.10 32.17
CA GLY A 319 10.68 13.91 32.99
C GLY A 319 9.28 13.31 32.84
N GLN A 320 8.48 13.76 31.86
CA GLN A 320 7.15 13.20 31.59
C GLN A 320 7.25 11.90 30.80
N PRO A 321 6.27 10.99 30.92
CA PRO A 321 6.18 9.82 30.04
C PRO A 321 6.10 10.24 28.56
N ALA A 322 7.01 9.69 27.76
CA ALA A 322 7.07 9.94 26.32
C ALA A 322 7.38 8.64 25.56
N ARG A 323 6.66 8.42 24.46
CA ARG A 323 6.81 7.21 23.66
C ARG A 323 6.41 7.43 22.21
N ILE A 324 7.24 6.90 21.32
CA ILE A 324 6.98 6.83 19.89
C ILE A 324 6.92 5.36 19.50
N MET A 325 5.89 4.98 18.75
CA MET A 325 5.87 3.70 18.05
C MET A 325 5.54 3.94 16.58
N ALA A 326 6.25 3.30 15.66
CA ALA A 326 5.96 3.45 14.24
C ALA A 326 6.15 2.14 13.48
N LYS A 327 5.24 1.87 12.55
CA LYS A 327 5.35 0.83 11.54
C LYS A 327 5.50 1.50 10.18
N ILE A 328 6.52 1.13 9.41
CA ILE A 328 6.85 1.67 8.08
C ILE A 328 7.55 0.62 7.22
N ASN A 329 7.56 0.80 5.90
CA ASN A 329 8.32 -0.08 5.03
C ASN A 329 9.80 0.30 4.97
N ALA A 330 10.09 1.60 5.07
CA ALA A 330 11.44 2.11 4.99
C ALA A 330 11.64 3.41 5.79
N LEU A 331 12.85 3.55 6.34
CA LEU A 331 13.34 4.72 7.06
C LEU A 331 14.70 5.14 6.50
N ALA A 332 14.73 6.27 5.79
CA ALA A 332 15.94 6.82 5.19
C ALA A 332 15.97 8.36 5.14
N ASP A 333 14.97 9.07 5.69
CA ASP A 333 14.98 10.54 5.74
C ASP A 333 15.93 11.03 6.86
N PRO A 334 16.99 11.80 6.53
CA PRO A 334 17.97 12.21 7.53
C PRO A 334 17.39 13.10 8.63
N ARG A 335 16.46 14.02 8.29
CA ARG A 335 15.87 14.94 9.27
C ARG A 335 15.05 14.19 10.31
N LEU A 336 14.25 13.21 9.88
CA LEU A 336 13.49 12.37 10.79
C LEU A 336 14.41 11.46 11.63
N ILE A 337 15.48 10.91 11.04
CA ILE A 337 16.45 10.08 11.78
C ILE A 337 17.14 10.90 12.89
N GLU A 338 17.62 12.10 12.58
CA GLU A 338 18.23 13.00 13.58
C GLU A 338 17.23 13.38 14.69
N ALA A 339 15.98 13.65 14.34
CA ALA A 339 14.94 13.94 15.33
C ALA A 339 14.67 12.73 16.26
N LEU A 340 14.70 11.51 15.74
CA LEU A 340 14.56 10.29 16.55
C LEU A 340 15.77 10.06 17.46
N TYR A 341 16.99 10.36 17.01
CA TYR A 341 18.17 10.33 17.87
C TYR A 341 18.09 11.38 18.98
N ALA A 342 17.65 12.60 18.68
CA ALA A 342 17.42 13.62 19.70
C ALA A 342 16.36 13.18 20.73
N ALA A 343 15.25 12.59 20.26
CA ALA A 343 14.22 12.00 21.11
C ALA A 343 14.80 10.91 22.02
N SER A 344 15.66 10.04 21.48
CA SER A 344 16.30 8.98 22.26
C SER A 344 17.19 9.52 23.36
N LYS A 345 18.04 10.53 23.05
CA LYS A 345 18.90 11.20 24.04
C LYS A 345 18.11 11.88 25.15
N ALA A 346 16.92 12.39 24.86
CA ALA A 346 16.02 12.96 25.86
C ALA A 346 15.28 11.91 26.72
N GLY A 347 15.42 10.61 26.41
CA GLY A 347 14.81 9.52 27.16
C GLY A 347 13.48 9.00 26.59
N VAL A 348 13.04 9.48 25.41
CA VAL A 348 11.83 8.97 24.75
C VAL A 348 12.03 7.50 24.39
N ARG A 349 11.08 6.62 24.72
CA ARG A 349 11.10 5.23 24.23
C ARG A 349 10.62 5.17 22.78
N VAL A 350 11.43 4.62 21.88
CA VAL A 350 11.12 4.58 20.44
C VAL A 350 11.11 3.12 19.96
N ASP A 351 9.95 2.66 19.49
CA ASP A 351 9.76 1.30 18.96
C ASP A 351 9.39 1.34 17.48
N LEU A 352 10.23 0.77 16.61
CA LEU A 352 10.06 0.83 15.16
C LEU A 352 9.90 -0.57 14.56
N ASN A 353 8.82 -0.81 13.83
CA ASN A 353 8.71 -1.92 12.89
C ASN A 353 9.06 -1.41 11.47
N VAL A 354 10.25 -1.77 10.99
CA VAL A 354 10.76 -1.39 9.66
C VAL A 354 11.09 -2.65 8.88
N ARG A 355 10.20 -3.04 7.96
CA ARG A 355 10.37 -4.32 7.24
C ARG A 355 11.44 -4.30 6.14
N GLY A 356 11.72 -3.14 5.55
CA GLY A 356 12.64 -2.96 4.43
C GLY A 356 13.89 -2.18 4.82
N VAL A 357 14.20 -1.12 4.06
CA VAL A 357 15.41 -0.31 4.24
C VAL A 357 15.33 0.50 5.54
N CYS A 358 16.35 0.39 6.40
CA CYS A 358 16.49 1.21 7.60
C CYS A 358 17.91 1.79 7.68
N CYS A 359 18.04 3.11 7.60
CA CYS A 359 19.32 3.81 7.74
C CYS A 359 19.59 4.26 9.20
N LEU A 360 18.61 4.11 10.10
CA LEU A 360 18.75 4.38 11.52
C LEU A 360 19.48 3.22 12.21
N ARG A 361 20.43 3.53 13.11
CA ARG A 361 21.12 2.55 13.95
C ARG A 361 20.58 2.58 15.38
N PRO A 362 19.85 1.56 15.86
CA PRO A 362 19.32 1.49 17.21
C PRO A 362 20.36 1.02 18.24
N GLY A 363 20.17 1.36 19.52
CA GLY A 363 20.96 0.83 20.64
C GLY A 363 22.41 1.30 20.72
N VAL A 364 22.77 2.39 20.03
CA VAL A 364 24.12 2.97 20.08
C VAL A 364 24.24 3.86 21.31
N THR A 365 25.22 3.58 22.17
CA THR A 365 25.50 4.34 23.39
C THR A 365 25.64 5.83 23.12
N GLY A 366 24.96 6.65 23.92
CA GLY A 366 24.95 8.12 23.77
C GLY A 366 24.25 8.66 22.51
N LEU A 367 23.59 7.81 21.71
CA LEU A 367 22.91 8.22 20.47
C LEU A 367 21.47 7.69 20.36
N SER A 368 21.25 6.38 20.56
CA SER A 368 19.98 5.72 20.24
C SER A 368 19.61 4.58 21.21
N GLU A 369 20.04 4.68 22.47
CA GLU A 369 19.90 3.65 23.51
C GLU A 369 18.45 3.22 23.76
N THR A 370 17.50 4.14 23.58
CA THR A 370 16.07 3.89 23.80
C THR A 370 15.31 3.50 22.53
N ILE A 371 16.01 3.42 21.39
CA ILE A 371 15.42 3.02 20.10
C ILE A 371 15.58 1.52 19.89
N ARG A 372 14.49 0.85 19.52
CA ARG A 372 14.50 -0.54 19.09
C ARG A 372 13.84 -0.68 17.73
N VAL A 373 14.43 -1.51 16.87
CA VAL A 373 13.93 -1.74 15.51
C VAL A 373 13.76 -3.24 15.27
N VAL A 374 12.57 -3.65 14.82
CA VAL A 374 12.27 -5.01 14.36
C VAL A 374 11.88 -4.98 12.88
N SER A 375 12.36 -5.95 12.12
CA SER A 375 11.92 -6.25 10.75
C SER A 375 11.15 -7.56 10.76
N ILE A 376 9.93 -7.54 10.22
CA ILE A 376 9.07 -8.72 10.08
C ILE A 376 8.91 -9.02 8.60
N VAL A 377 9.40 -10.20 8.20
CA VAL A 377 9.20 -10.78 6.87
C VAL A 377 8.55 -12.14 7.05
N ASP A 378 7.29 -12.24 6.68
CA ASP A 378 6.46 -13.42 6.90
C ASP A 378 5.52 -13.67 5.70
N ARG A 379 4.47 -14.48 5.89
CA ARG A 379 3.47 -14.86 4.87
C ARG A 379 2.93 -13.66 4.11
N PHE A 380 2.46 -12.64 4.82
CA PHE A 380 1.97 -11.41 4.22
C PHE A 380 3.09 -10.39 4.16
N LEU A 381 3.09 -9.59 3.09
CA LEU A 381 4.04 -8.51 2.93
C LEU A 381 3.65 -7.35 3.84
N GLU A 382 4.46 -7.06 4.85
CA GLU A 382 4.20 -5.91 5.72
C GLU A 382 4.17 -4.62 4.89
N HIS A 383 3.04 -3.90 4.85
CA HIS A 383 2.90 -2.72 3.98
C HIS A 383 2.28 -1.50 4.67
N SER A 384 1.50 -1.71 5.72
CA SER A 384 0.85 -0.67 6.50
C SER A 384 1.86 0.31 7.10
N ARG A 385 1.50 1.60 7.12
CA ARG A 385 2.23 2.63 7.87
C ARG A 385 1.34 3.21 8.95
N VAL A 386 1.77 3.07 10.20
CA VAL A 386 0.99 3.44 11.40
C VAL A 386 1.92 4.10 12.39
N PHE A 387 1.56 5.29 12.88
CA PHE A 387 2.38 6.07 13.80
C PHE A 387 1.62 6.32 15.11
N TYR A 388 2.31 6.23 16.23
CA TYR A 388 1.79 6.49 17.56
C TYR A 388 2.75 7.41 18.30
N PHE A 389 2.17 8.43 18.95
CA PHE A 389 2.84 9.35 19.86
C PHE A 389 2.04 9.39 21.17
N HIS A 390 2.72 9.36 22.32
CA HIS A 390 2.08 9.30 23.62
C HIS A 390 1.22 10.54 23.93
N GLY A 391 1.68 11.71 23.49
CA GLY A 391 0.95 12.97 23.53
C GLY A 391 0.67 13.49 24.93
N GLY A 392 1.47 13.13 25.94
CA GLY A 392 1.22 13.49 27.35
C GLY A 392 -0.07 12.88 27.92
N GLY A 393 -0.47 11.70 27.42
CA GLY A 393 -1.71 11.02 27.77
C GLY A 393 -2.79 11.14 26.67
N GLU A 394 -2.77 12.21 25.88
CA GLU A 394 -3.60 12.36 24.69
C GLU A 394 -2.98 11.61 23.50
N ARG A 395 -3.16 10.28 23.52
CA ARG A 395 -2.62 9.35 22.53
C ARG A 395 -2.97 9.78 21.10
N LYS A 396 -1.95 10.12 20.30
CA LYS A 396 -2.10 10.49 18.88
C LYS A 396 -1.71 9.32 18.01
N VAL A 397 -2.63 8.87 17.15
CA VAL A 397 -2.39 7.78 16.20
C VAL A 397 -2.73 8.23 14.80
N PHE A 398 -1.90 7.78 13.85
CA PHE A 398 -2.04 8.12 12.44
C PHE A 398 -1.84 6.89 11.57
N ILE A 399 -2.50 6.89 10.41
CA ILE A 399 -2.13 6.05 9.28
C ILE A 399 -1.54 6.92 8.18
N SER A 400 -0.66 6.34 7.35
CA SER A 400 -0.07 7.10 6.24
C SER A 400 0.13 6.26 4.98
N SER A 401 0.09 6.93 3.83
CA SER A 401 0.55 6.34 2.58
C SER A 401 2.08 6.48 2.38
N ALA A 402 2.74 7.34 3.18
CA ALA A 402 4.17 7.62 3.11
C ALA A 402 5.00 6.70 4.00
N ASP A 403 6.15 6.29 3.47
CA ASP A 403 7.30 5.88 4.29
C ASP A 403 8.14 7.11 4.67
N TRP A 404 9.04 6.95 5.64
CA TRP A 404 9.97 8.00 6.06
C TRP A 404 11.21 8.04 5.17
N MET A 405 11.00 8.37 3.90
CA MET A 405 12.06 8.51 2.89
C MET A 405 11.95 9.86 2.17
N PRO A 406 13.07 10.47 1.73
CA PRO A 406 13.04 11.76 1.04
C PRO A 406 12.11 11.76 -0.18
N ARG A 407 12.13 10.70 -0.99
CA ARG A 407 11.24 10.59 -2.16
C ARG A 407 9.74 10.60 -1.81
N ASN A 408 9.35 10.10 -0.63
CA ASN A 408 7.95 10.10 -0.20
C ASN A 408 7.54 11.46 0.35
N LEU A 409 8.47 12.14 1.02
CA LEU A 409 8.23 13.42 1.68
C LEU A 409 8.41 14.63 0.77
N ASP A 410 9.20 14.52 -0.31
CA ASP A 410 9.55 15.64 -1.20
C ASP A 410 9.01 15.50 -2.63
N LYS A 411 8.87 14.27 -3.13
CA LYS A 411 8.62 14.00 -4.57
C LYS A 411 7.30 13.28 -4.83
N ARG A 412 6.48 13.09 -3.79
CA ARG A 412 5.21 12.38 -3.87
C ARG A 412 4.12 13.14 -3.17
N ILE A 413 2.91 12.90 -3.64
CA ILE A 413 1.69 13.28 -2.96
C ILE A 413 1.28 12.10 -2.09
N GLU A 414 1.46 12.27 -0.79
CA GLU A 414 1.14 11.29 0.25
C GLU A 414 0.26 11.95 1.31
N LEU A 415 -0.42 11.14 2.12
CA LEU A 415 -1.26 11.63 3.20
C LEU A 415 -0.84 11.05 4.55
N LEU A 416 -1.00 11.85 5.59
CA LEU A 416 -0.99 11.47 6.99
C LEU A 416 -2.38 11.76 7.55
N VAL A 417 -3.04 10.72 8.06
CA VAL A 417 -4.46 10.77 8.46
C VAL A 417 -4.56 10.41 9.94
N PRO A 418 -5.06 11.32 10.80
CA PRO A 418 -5.28 11.02 12.21
C PRO A 418 -6.41 10.00 12.40
N VAL A 419 -6.26 9.15 13.40
CA VAL A 419 -7.27 8.16 13.83
C VAL A 419 -7.80 8.60 15.19
N GLU A 420 -8.95 9.28 15.18
CA GLU A 420 -9.52 9.92 16.37
C GLU A 420 -10.48 9.02 17.16
N SER A 421 -11.16 8.08 16.48
CA SER A 421 -12.03 7.08 17.13
C SER A 421 -11.22 6.26 18.15
N PRO A 422 -11.62 6.24 19.44
CA PRO A 422 -10.90 5.49 20.49
C PRO A 422 -10.72 4.01 20.15
N ASP A 423 -11.78 3.35 19.66
CA ASP A 423 -11.75 1.94 19.29
C ASP A 423 -10.77 1.67 18.13
N CYS A 424 -10.79 2.54 17.11
CA CYS A 424 -9.86 2.41 15.97
C CYS A 424 -8.42 2.66 16.41
N ARG A 425 -8.20 3.66 17.28
CA ARG A 425 -6.89 3.98 17.84
C ARG A 425 -6.33 2.81 18.65
N ASP A 426 -7.13 2.23 19.53
CA ASP A 426 -6.70 1.15 20.41
C ASP A 426 -6.33 -0.10 19.60
N ARG A 427 -7.09 -0.42 18.55
CA ARG A 427 -6.74 -1.50 17.61
C ARG A 427 -5.39 -1.30 16.92
N LEU A 428 -5.07 -0.06 16.51
CA LEU A 428 -3.78 0.25 15.89
C LEU A 428 -2.62 0.23 16.90
N ILE A 429 -2.87 0.61 18.15
CA ILE A 429 -1.89 0.50 19.23
C ILE A 429 -1.58 -0.97 19.52
N GLU A 430 -2.60 -1.83 19.57
CA GLU A 430 -2.40 -3.27 19.77
C GLU A 430 -1.72 -3.94 18.58
N LEU A 431 -1.98 -3.49 17.34
CA LEU A 431 -1.20 -3.88 16.16
C LEU A 431 0.30 -3.58 16.35
N LEU A 432 0.64 -2.34 16.71
CA LEU A 432 2.04 -1.93 16.93
C LEU A 432 2.70 -2.74 18.06
N LYS A 433 1.99 -2.97 19.18
CA LYS A 433 2.49 -3.79 20.28
C LYS A 433 2.71 -5.24 19.88
N THR A 434 1.79 -5.82 19.12
CA THR A 434 1.86 -7.20 18.63
C THR A 434 3.05 -7.41 17.71
N ASP A 435 3.31 -6.46 16.82
CA ASP A 435 4.49 -6.47 15.96
C ASP A 435 5.79 -6.45 16.78
N MET A 436 5.90 -5.54 17.77
CA MET A 436 7.07 -5.44 18.63
C MET A 436 7.24 -6.64 19.59
N ALA A 437 6.22 -7.48 19.73
CA ALA A 437 6.26 -8.70 20.54
C ALA A 437 6.62 -9.96 19.72
N ASP A 438 6.82 -9.84 18.40
CA ASP A 438 7.11 -10.97 17.53
C ASP A 438 8.45 -11.63 17.87
N THR A 439 8.40 -12.93 18.12
CA THR A 439 9.56 -13.77 18.48
C THR A 439 9.79 -14.91 17.48
N VAL A 440 8.91 -15.09 16.49
CA VAL A 440 8.98 -16.18 15.52
C VAL A 440 9.58 -15.71 14.19
N LYS A 441 9.16 -14.55 13.71
CA LYS A 441 9.54 -13.96 12.41
C LYS A 441 10.26 -12.62 12.57
N GLY A 442 10.07 -11.94 13.70
CA GLY A 442 10.75 -10.71 14.05
C GLY A 442 12.27 -10.88 14.09
N ARG A 443 12.96 -10.04 13.32
CA ARG A 443 14.41 -9.88 13.36
C ARG A 443 14.76 -8.49 13.87
N TRP A 444 15.47 -8.41 14.97
CA TRP A 444 15.85 -7.17 15.63
C TRP A 444 17.17 -6.67 15.09
N LEU A 445 17.18 -5.41 14.65
CA LEU A 445 18.38 -4.71 14.19
C LEU A 445 19.27 -4.40 15.38
N GLN A 446 20.52 -4.84 15.30
CA GLN A 446 21.54 -4.63 16.31
C GLN A 446 22.35 -3.34 16.03
N PRO A 447 23.09 -2.80 17.02
CA PRO A 447 23.89 -1.58 16.83
C PRO A 447 24.94 -1.68 15.72
N ASP A 448 25.45 -2.88 15.42
CA ASP A 448 26.41 -3.17 14.36
C ASP A 448 25.79 -3.30 12.95
N GLY A 449 24.47 -3.19 12.85
CA GLY A 449 23.73 -3.33 11.59
C GLY A 449 23.27 -4.77 11.28
N SER A 450 23.67 -5.75 12.09
CA SER A 450 23.22 -7.13 11.93
C SER A 450 21.76 -7.31 12.37
N TYR A 451 21.11 -8.36 11.85
CA TYR A 451 19.73 -8.70 12.22
C TYR A 451 19.69 -10.06 12.92
N GLY A 452 19.23 -10.08 14.17
CA GLY A 452 19.13 -11.27 15.00
C GLY A 452 17.70 -11.60 15.41
N ARG A 453 17.38 -12.88 15.61
CA ARG A 453 16.12 -13.27 16.27
C ARG A 453 16.27 -13.14 17.78
N GLN A 454 15.24 -12.66 18.46
CA GLN A 454 15.21 -12.69 19.91
C GLN A 454 14.84 -14.12 20.37
N LYS A 455 15.63 -14.70 21.27
CA LYS A 455 15.28 -15.99 21.89
C LYS A 455 14.05 -15.79 22.76
N ALA A 456 13.03 -16.64 22.61
CA ALA A 456 11.89 -16.65 23.52
C ALA A 456 12.37 -17.11 24.90
N SER A 457 12.54 -16.17 25.84
CA SER A 457 12.98 -16.47 27.21
C SER A 457 11.80 -17.00 28.05
N GLY A 458 11.50 -18.30 27.94
CA GLY A 458 10.46 -18.98 28.73
C GLY A 458 9.02 -18.52 28.48
N ARG A 459 8.79 -17.55 27.58
CA ARG A 459 7.48 -17.07 27.17
C ARG A 459 6.99 -17.80 25.93
N LYS A 460 5.66 -17.90 25.78
CA LYS A 460 5.03 -18.47 24.59
C LYS A 460 5.50 -17.72 23.35
N ALA A 461 5.85 -18.46 22.29
CA ALA A 461 6.22 -17.88 21.01
C ALA A 461 5.06 -17.05 20.42
N VAL A 462 5.40 -15.89 19.86
CA VAL A 462 4.47 -14.93 19.26
C VAL A 462 4.84 -14.74 17.80
N ARG A 463 3.89 -15.05 16.91
CA ARG A 463 3.94 -14.71 15.48
C ARG A 463 2.85 -13.68 15.20
N SER A 464 3.26 -12.44 14.98
CA SER A 464 2.39 -11.25 14.87
C SER A 464 1.21 -11.47 13.92
N GLN A 465 1.48 -11.86 12.67
CA GLN A 465 0.44 -12.09 11.66
C GLN A 465 -0.57 -13.17 12.06
N GLU A 466 -0.14 -14.20 12.79
CA GLU A 466 -1.04 -15.24 13.28
C GLU A 466 -1.92 -14.75 14.42
N VAL A 467 -1.37 -13.94 15.33
CA VAL A 467 -2.14 -13.33 16.43
C VAL A 467 -3.23 -12.42 15.87
N LEU A 468 -2.88 -11.53 14.95
CA LEU A 468 -3.81 -10.58 14.31
C LEU A 468 -4.91 -11.31 13.52
N TYR A 469 -4.55 -12.39 12.82
CA TYR A 469 -5.52 -13.23 12.13
C TYR A 469 -6.49 -13.92 13.10
N ARG A 470 -5.97 -14.54 14.17
CA ARG A 470 -6.81 -15.22 15.18
C ARG A 470 -7.74 -14.26 15.89
N GLU A 471 -7.28 -13.04 16.18
CA GLU A 471 -8.13 -12.00 16.76
C GLU A 471 -9.28 -11.62 15.83
N SER A 472 -9.00 -11.43 14.54
CA SER A 472 -10.02 -11.11 13.53
C SER A 472 -11.05 -12.24 13.39
N SER A 473 -10.57 -13.50 13.35
CA SER A 473 -11.42 -14.70 13.29
C SER A 473 -12.28 -14.89 14.55
N ARG A 474 -11.72 -14.59 15.73
CA ARG A 474 -12.48 -14.61 16.99
C ARG A 474 -13.60 -13.57 16.97
N ARG A 475 -13.31 -12.33 16.56
CA ARG A 475 -14.31 -11.25 16.47
C ARG A 475 -15.45 -11.60 15.51
N GLU A 476 -15.13 -12.19 14.36
CA GLU A 476 -16.13 -12.70 13.40
C GLU A 476 -17.02 -13.79 14.03
N THR A 477 -16.41 -14.77 14.69
CA THR A 477 -17.13 -15.90 15.32
C THR A 477 -18.03 -15.45 16.46
N GLU A 478 -17.55 -14.57 17.34
CA GLU A 478 -18.32 -14.00 18.45
C GLU A 478 -19.53 -13.21 17.94
N ALA A 479 -19.33 -12.40 16.89
CA ALA A 479 -20.41 -11.67 16.26
C ALA A 479 -21.44 -12.57 15.57
N ALA A 480 -20.99 -13.65 14.93
CA ALA A 480 -21.88 -14.64 14.32
C ALA A 480 -22.74 -15.35 15.38
N ARG A 481 -22.16 -15.69 16.55
CA ARG A 481 -22.89 -16.30 17.68
C ARG A 481 -23.87 -15.34 18.34
N ALA A 482 -23.55 -14.05 18.39
CA ALA A 482 -24.41 -13.02 18.96
C ALA A 482 -25.61 -12.67 18.07
N ARG A 483 -25.58 -13.00 16.77
CA ARG A 483 -26.71 -12.83 15.86
C ARG A 483 -27.74 -13.93 16.11
N THR A 484 -28.95 -13.56 16.48
CA THR A 484 -30.10 -14.47 16.45
C THR A 484 -30.28 -14.98 15.02
N PRO A 485 -30.47 -16.29 14.77
CA PRO A 485 -30.74 -16.78 13.43
C PRO A 485 -32.06 -16.17 12.94
N VAL A 486 -31.98 -15.34 11.91
CA VAL A 486 -33.14 -14.80 11.20
C VAL A 486 -33.37 -15.70 9.99
N PHE A 487 -34.57 -16.28 9.87
CA PHE A 487 -34.97 -16.95 8.65
C PHE A 487 -35.18 -15.91 7.55
N GLU A 488 -34.38 -15.95 6.49
CA GLU A 488 -34.61 -15.16 5.30
C GLU A 488 -35.50 -15.96 4.33
N PRO A 489 -36.77 -15.55 4.09
CA PRO A 489 -37.60 -16.20 3.11
C PRO A 489 -37.08 -15.91 1.69
N HIS A 490 -37.06 -16.93 0.82
CA HIS A 490 -36.84 -16.72 -0.60
C HIS A 490 -37.92 -15.78 -1.15
N ARG A 491 -37.51 -14.58 -1.58
CA ARG A 491 -38.40 -13.67 -2.31
C ARG A 491 -38.30 -13.97 -3.80
N PRO A 492 -39.42 -14.04 -4.53
CA PRO A 492 -39.37 -14.14 -5.99
C PRO A 492 -38.66 -12.89 -6.56
N PRO A 493 -37.97 -13.02 -7.71
CA PRO A 493 -37.39 -11.88 -8.39
C PRO A 493 -38.49 -10.85 -8.63
N SER A 494 -38.24 -9.59 -8.26
CA SER A 494 -39.18 -8.49 -8.46
C SER A 494 -39.56 -8.44 -9.94
N SER A 495 -40.80 -8.77 -10.27
CA SER A 495 -41.37 -8.51 -11.58
C SER A 495 -41.32 -7.00 -11.78
N GLY A 496 -40.43 -6.55 -12.65
CA GLY A 496 -40.38 -5.16 -13.10
C GLY A 496 -41.78 -4.77 -13.59
N GLY A 497 -42.40 -3.85 -12.86
CA GLY A 497 -43.68 -3.28 -13.25
C GLY A 497 -43.50 -2.59 -14.60
N ARG A 498 -44.17 -3.13 -15.62
CA ARG A 498 -44.67 -2.33 -16.73
C ARG A 498 -45.87 -1.55 -16.20
N SER A 499 -45.73 -0.24 -16.08
CA SER A 499 -46.80 0.73 -16.26
C SER A 499 -46.18 2.03 -16.73
#